data_AF-A0A9E1R336-F1
#
_entry.id   AF-A0A9E1R336-F1
#
_cell.length_a   1.000
_cell.length_b   1.000
_cell.length_c   1.000
_cell.angle_alpha   90.00
_cell.angle_beta   90.00
_cell.angle_gamma   90.00
#
_symmetry.space_group_name_H-M   'P 1'
#
loop_
_entity.id
_entity.type
_entity.pdbx_description
1 polymer ?
#
loop_
_entity_poly.entity_id
_entity_poly.type
_entity_poly.pdbx_seq_one_letter_code
_entity_poly.pdbx_strand_id
1 'polypeptide(L)'
;MEISPHMTMNSLNSFFAGISTGIIIFQSVVIAPLVFSQLKDGSAGPFLRALFPRFFLALTLFAALIVVNSIVMQQPTSAILSAAAVLAGVVAYLIIPATNRARDQGRSSAFKKLHLTSVLLMLVIATTNFLVLLI
;
A
#
# COMPACT_ATOMS: atom_id res chain seq x y z
N MET A 1 -15.11 37.67 5.79
CA MET A 1 -13.93 36.91 5.37
C MET A 1 -14.44 35.60 4.82
N GLU A 2 -14.77 35.56 3.53
CA GLU A 2 -15.18 34.32 2.87
C GLU A 2 -13.99 33.37 2.85
N ILE A 3 -14.17 32.18 3.43
CA ILE A 3 -13.21 31.09 3.25
C ILE A 3 -13.35 30.64 1.80
N SER A 4 -12.30 30.88 1.01
CA SER A 4 -12.20 30.43 -0.37
C SER A 4 -12.55 28.93 -0.47
N PRO A 5 -13.42 28.49 -1.38
CA PRO A 5 -13.89 27.10 -1.47
C PRO A 5 -12.80 26.11 -1.93
N HIS A 6 -11.56 26.56 -2.13
CA HIS A 6 -10.46 25.79 -2.69
C HIS A 6 -9.70 24.90 -1.69
N MET A 7 -10.01 24.93 -0.40
CA MET A 7 -9.39 24.01 0.59
C MET A 7 -10.38 23.64 1.69
N THR A 8 -11.38 22.82 1.36
CA THR A 8 -11.97 21.93 2.38
C THR A 8 -11.24 20.61 2.32
N MET A 9 -9.96 20.61 2.75
CA MET A 9 -9.25 19.35 2.97
C MET A 9 -10.10 18.50 3.91
N ASN A 10 -10.61 17.38 3.43
CA ASN A 10 -11.27 16.42 4.28
C ASN A 10 -10.19 15.78 5.15
N SER A 11 -9.97 16.36 6.34
CA SER A 11 -8.83 16.07 7.20
C SER A 11 -8.67 14.58 7.49
N LEU A 12 -9.77 13.83 7.44
CA LEU A 12 -9.79 12.39 7.66
C LEU A 12 -9.21 11.58 6.47
N ASN A 13 -9.50 11.97 5.23
CA ASN A 13 -8.91 11.33 4.04
C ASN A 13 -7.41 11.56 3.98
N SER A 14 -6.99 12.80 4.21
CA SER A 14 -5.57 13.16 4.25
C SER A 14 -4.85 12.47 5.39
N PHE A 15 -5.50 12.29 6.55
CA PHE A 15 -4.96 11.52 7.67
C PHE A 15 -4.68 10.06 7.30
N PHE A 16 -5.65 9.35 6.72
CA PHE A 16 -5.46 7.96 6.30
C PHE A 16 -4.44 7.81 5.17
N ALA A 17 -4.47 8.71 4.17
CA ALA A 17 -3.50 8.74 3.09
C ALA A 17 -2.07 9.02 3.61
N GLY A 18 -1.94 9.92 4.59
CA GLY A 18 -0.69 10.24 5.27
C GLY A 18 -0.13 9.05 6.04
N ILE A 19 -0.95 8.35 6.84
CA ILE A 19 -0.53 7.12 7.54
C ILE A 19 -0.07 6.06 6.55
N SER A 20 -0.88 5.78 5.51
CA SER A 20 -0.55 4.79 4.50
C SER A 20 0.76 5.11 3.78
N THR A 21 0.97 6.39 3.43
CA THR A 21 2.23 6.87 2.82
C THR A 21 3.42 6.70 3.77
N GLY A 22 3.26 7.08 5.03
CA GLY A 22 4.29 6.89 6.06
C GLY A 22 4.68 5.42 6.23
N ILE A 23 3.71 4.51 6.24
CA ILE A 23 3.95 3.06 6.31
C ILE A 23 4.75 2.57 5.09
N ILE A 24 4.38 2.99 3.88
CA ILE A 24 5.08 2.59 2.64
C ILE A 24 6.53 3.08 2.65
N ILE A 25 6.76 4.36 3.00
CA ILE A 25 8.09 4.95 3.06
C ILE A 25 8.93 4.26 4.15
N PHE A 26 8.37 4.11 5.35
CA PHE A 26 9.08 3.47 6.46
C PHE A 26 9.43 2.01 6.14
N GLN A 27 8.50 1.26 5.54
CA GLN A 27 8.78 -0.10 5.11
C GLN A 27 9.90 -0.16 4.06
N SER A 28 9.84 0.72 3.05
CA SER A 28 10.77 0.71 1.91
C SER A 28 12.17 1.19 2.29
N VAL A 29 12.27 2.27 3.06
CA VAL A 29 13.53 2.96 3.37
C VAL A 29 14.19 2.39 4.62
N VAL A 30 13.41 1.96 5.63
CA VAL A 30 13.95 1.53 6.92
C VAL A 30 13.84 0.03 7.10
N ILE A 31 12.62 -0.52 7.06
CA ILE A 31 12.39 -1.94 7.43
C ILE A 31 13.07 -2.89 6.45
N ALA A 32 12.91 -2.72 5.14
CA ALA A 32 13.50 -3.63 4.16
C ALA A 32 15.04 -3.70 4.27
N PRO A 33 15.79 -2.58 4.24
CA PRO A 33 17.24 -2.60 4.43
C PRO A 33 17.67 -3.17 5.78
N LEU A 34 16.95 -2.85 6.86
CA LEU A 34 17.27 -3.35 8.20
C LEU A 34 17.09 -4.87 8.29
N VAL A 35 15.98 -5.40 7.75
CA VAL A 35 15.72 -6.85 7.70
C VAL A 35 16.83 -7.54 6.92
N PHE A 36 17.16 -7.07 5.72
CA PHE A 36 18.18 -7.72 4.90
C PHE A 36 19.61 -7.59 5.46
N SER A 37 19.91 -6.57 6.25
CA SER A 37 21.23 -6.39 6.88
C SER A 37 21.38 -7.13 8.21
N GLN A 38 20.32 -7.25 9.00
CA GLN A 38 20.38 -7.80 10.36
C GLN A 38 19.97 -9.27 10.44
N LEU A 39 18.99 -9.71 9.63
CA LEU A 39 18.52 -11.09 9.67
C LEU A 39 19.41 -11.99 8.82
N LYS A 40 20.44 -12.56 9.46
CA LYS A 40 21.36 -13.54 8.88
C LYS A 40 20.75 -14.94 8.84
N ASP A 41 21.45 -15.87 8.19
CA ASP A 41 21.14 -17.31 8.19
C ASP A 41 19.77 -17.69 7.62
N GLY A 42 19.28 -16.91 6.65
CA GLY A 42 18.01 -17.18 5.95
C GLY A 42 16.74 -16.81 6.72
N SER A 43 16.87 -16.24 7.93
CA SER A 43 15.74 -15.83 8.78
C SER A 43 14.91 -14.66 8.21
N ALA A 44 15.46 -13.88 7.27
CA ALA A 44 14.74 -12.80 6.58
C ALA A 44 13.49 -13.30 5.83
N GLY A 45 13.58 -14.49 5.22
CA GLY A 45 12.47 -15.05 4.43
C GLY A 45 11.21 -15.27 5.27
N PRO A 46 11.26 -16.07 6.35
CA PRO A 46 10.13 -16.27 7.26
C PRO A 46 9.54 -14.96 7.80
N PHE A 47 10.39 -14.00 8.20
CA PHE A 47 9.93 -12.69 8.66
C PHE A 47 9.13 -11.95 7.60
N LEU A 48 9.64 -11.86 6.37
CA LEU A 48 8.98 -11.15 5.28
C LEU A 48 7.65 -11.82 4.88
N ARG A 49 7.57 -13.16 4.91
CA ARG A 49 6.31 -13.89 4.66
C ARG A 49 5.25 -13.60 5.71
N ALA A 50 5.64 -13.34 6.95
CA ALA A 50 4.73 -12.90 8.00
C ALA A 50 4.37 -11.41 7.86
N LEU A 51 5.31 -10.56 7.45
CA LEU A 51 5.11 -9.11 7.36
C LEU A 51 4.18 -8.72 6.21
N PHE A 52 4.42 -9.18 4.99
CA PHE A 52 3.74 -8.67 3.79
C PHE A 52 2.21 -8.83 3.79
N PRO A 53 1.61 -9.95 4.27
CA PRO A 53 0.16 -10.06 4.36
C PRO A 53 -0.45 -8.97 5.24
N ARG A 54 0.19 -8.67 6.38
CA ARG A 54 -0.26 -7.62 7.32
C ARG A 54 -0.07 -6.23 6.72
N PHE A 55 1.04 -6.02 6.03
CA PHE A 55 1.35 -4.78 5.32
C PHE A 55 0.28 -4.44 4.28
N PHE A 56 0.01 -5.32 3.32
CA PHE A 56 -0.99 -5.05 2.27
C PHE A 56 -2.41 -4.99 2.81
N LEU A 57 -2.74 -5.76 3.85
CA LEU A 57 -4.04 -5.66 4.51
C LEU A 57 -4.23 -4.27 5.16
N ALA A 58 -3.22 -3.75 5.86
CA ALA A 58 -3.27 -2.43 6.47
C ALA A 58 -3.44 -1.32 5.41
N LEU A 59 -2.67 -1.37 4.32
CA LEU A 59 -2.80 -0.40 3.23
C LEU A 59 -4.18 -0.44 2.58
N THR A 60 -4.72 -1.65 2.36
CA THR A 60 -6.06 -1.86 1.81
C THR A 60 -7.14 -1.30 2.74
N LEU A 61 -6.99 -1.51 4.04
CA LEU A 61 -7.91 -0.99 5.05
C LEU A 61 -7.95 0.54 5.03
N PHE A 62 -6.78 1.21 5.01
CA PHE A 62 -6.75 2.67 4.93
C PHE A 62 -7.38 3.20 3.63
N ALA A 63 -7.10 2.56 2.49
CA ALA A 63 -7.75 2.92 1.23
C ALA A 63 -9.28 2.74 1.29
N ALA A 64 -9.77 1.66 1.91
CA ALA A 64 -11.19 1.41 2.06
C ALA A 64 -11.88 2.44 2.98
N LEU A 65 -11.21 2.84 4.07
CA LEU A 65 -11.70 3.90 4.94
C LEU A 65 -11.84 5.24 4.20
N ILE A 66 -10.90 5.56 3.31
CA ILE A 66 -11.01 6.75 2.44
C ILE A 66 -12.21 6.61 1.50
N VAL A 67 -12.42 5.45 0.87
CA VAL A 67 -13.60 5.23 0.01
C VAL A 67 -14.90 5.48 0.76
N VAL A 68 -15.07 4.88 1.95
CA VAL A 68 -16.28 5.03 2.76
C VAL A 68 -16.50 6.50 3.13
N ASN A 69 -15.46 7.17 3.64
CA ASN A 69 -15.55 8.57 4.02
C ASN A 69 -15.86 9.48 2.82
N SER A 70 -15.24 9.22 1.67
CA SER A 70 -15.50 9.97 0.44
C SER A 70 -16.92 9.78 -0.10
N ILE A 71 -17.53 8.61 0.07
CA ILE A 71 -18.94 8.40 -0.28
C ILE A 71 -19.85 9.24 0.63
N VAL A 72 -19.62 9.20 1.95
CA VAL A 72 -20.40 9.98 2.94
C VAL A 72 -20.27 11.48 2.69
N MET A 73 -19.07 11.95 2.36
CA MET A 73 -18.77 13.36 2.11
C MET A 73 -19.00 13.80 0.66
N GLN A 74 -19.56 12.92 -0.19
CA GLN A 74 -19.85 13.20 -1.62
C GLN A 74 -18.62 13.69 -2.40
N GLN A 75 -17.48 13.04 -2.20
CA GLN A 75 -16.19 13.33 -2.86
C GLN A 75 -15.85 12.23 -3.89
N PRO A 76 -16.48 12.27 -5.09
CA PRO A 76 -16.38 11.17 -6.06
C PRO A 76 -14.96 10.92 -6.55
N THR A 77 -14.15 11.96 -6.73
CA THR A 77 -12.75 11.84 -7.18
C THR A 77 -11.92 11.01 -6.20
N SER A 78 -11.94 11.38 -4.91
CA SER A 78 -11.23 10.64 -3.87
C SER A 78 -11.77 9.21 -3.71
N ALA A 79 -13.09 9.01 -3.82
CA ALA A 79 -13.70 7.68 -3.77
C ALA A 79 -13.19 6.77 -4.90
N ILE A 80 -13.15 7.25 -6.14
CA ILE A 80 -12.70 6.47 -7.30
C ILE A 80 -11.20 6.16 -7.21
N LEU A 81 -10.38 7.16 -6.87
CA LEU A 81 -8.94 6.98 -6.70
C LEU A 81 -8.63 5.95 -5.62
N SER A 82 -9.26 6.06 -4.46
CA SER A 82 -9.05 5.13 -3.34
C SER A 82 -9.65 3.75 -3.60
N ALA A 83 -10.71 3.62 -4.40
CA ALA A 83 -11.21 2.32 -4.85
C ALA A 83 -10.17 1.58 -5.71
N ALA A 84 -9.44 2.28 -6.57
CA ALA A 84 -8.33 1.70 -7.32
C ALA A 84 -7.20 1.22 -6.38
N ALA A 85 -6.90 1.98 -5.31
CA ALA A 85 -5.92 1.57 -4.30
C ALA A 85 -6.38 0.35 -3.48
N VAL A 86 -7.67 0.24 -3.15
CA VAL A 86 -8.24 -0.98 -2.54
C VAL A 86 -8.02 -2.18 -3.45
N LEU A 87 -8.38 -2.08 -4.74
CA LEU A 87 -8.16 -3.16 -5.70
C LEU A 87 -6.67 -3.53 -5.81
N ALA A 88 -5.79 -2.53 -5.88
CA ALA A 88 -4.35 -2.75 -5.93
C ALA A 88 -3.84 -3.51 -4.69
N GLY A 89 -4.28 -3.11 -3.50
CA GLY A 89 -3.93 -3.76 -2.24
C GLY A 89 -4.47 -5.18 -2.12
N VAL A 90 -5.71 -5.43 -2.55
CA VAL A 90 -6.30 -6.77 -2.60
C VAL A 90 -5.52 -7.68 -3.55
N VAL A 91 -5.24 -7.23 -4.78
CA VAL A 91 -4.46 -8.02 -5.74
C VAL A 91 -3.07 -8.29 -5.19
N ALA A 92 -2.40 -7.29 -4.60
CA ALA A 92 -1.08 -7.45 -4.01
C ALA A 92 -1.08 -8.47 -2.87
N TYR A 93 -2.13 -8.50 -2.04
CA TYR A 93 -2.31 -9.51 -1.00
C TYR A 93 -2.49 -10.92 -1.59
N LEU A 94 -3.36 -11.06 -2.60
CA LEU A 94 -3.70 -12.35 -3.20
C LEU A 94 -2.54 -13.01 -3.94
N ILE A 95 -1.59 -12.24 -4.48
CA ILE A 95 -0.42 -12.80 -5.18
C ILE A 95 0.70 -13.27 -4.23
N ILE A 96 0.66 -12.93 -2.92
CA ILE A 96 1.70 -13.32 -1.95
C ILE A 96 1.97 -14.83 -1.93
N PRO A 97 0.96 -15.73 -1.86
CA PRO A 97 1.20 -17.16 -1.84
C PRO A 97 1.89 -17.66 -3.12
N ALA A 98 1.54 -17.09 -4.28
CA ALA A 98 2.15 -17.42 -5.55
C ALA A 98 3.61 -16.94 -5.61
N THR A 99 3.89 -15.73 -5.12
CA THR A 99 5.25 -15.17 -5.03
C THR A 99 6.15 -16.05 -4.15
N ASN A 100 5.64 -16.43 -2.97
CA ASN A 100 6.37 -17.30 -2.04
C ASN A 100 6.62 -18.68 -2.66
N ARG A 101 5.61 -19.31 -3.26
CA ARG A 101 5.76 -20.60 -3.94
C ARG A 101 6.79 -20.56 -5.07
N ALA A 102 6.78 -19.49 -5.87
CA ALA A 102 7.77 -19.31 -6.95
C ALA A 102 9.19 -19.18 -6.39
N ARG A 103 9.38 -18.50 -5.26
CA ARG A 103 10.67 -18.41 -4.56
C ARG A 103 11.11 -19.78 -4.06
N ASP A 104 10.22 -20.50 -3.37
CA ASP A 104 10.51 -21.78 -2.72
C ASP A 104 10.88 -22.87 -3.73
N GLN A 105 10.30 -22.81 -4.93
CA GLN A 105 10.57 -23.75 -6.03
C GLN A 105 11.76 -23.33 -6.92
N GLY A 106 12.51 -22.28 -6.56
CA GLY A 106 13.64 -21.80 -7.37
C GLY A 106 13.24 -21.19 -8.72
N ARG A 107 11.95 -20.90 -8.95
CA ARG A 107 11.42 -20.36 -10.21
C ARG A 107 11.69 -18.86 -10.34
N SER A 108 12.97 -18.52 -10.52
CA SER A 108 13.49 -17.15 -10.46
C SER A 108 12.76 -16.15 -11.37
N SER A 109 12.39 -16.54 -12.59
CA SER A 109 11.66 -15.66 -13.52
C SER A 109 10.24 -15.35 -13.02
N ALA A 110 9.51 -16.37 -12.55
CA ALA A 110 8.17 -16.19 -12.01
C ALA A 110 8.19 -15.37 -10.71
N PHE A 111 9.14 -15.63 -9.82
CA PHE A 111 9.33 -14.83 -8.60
C PHE A 111 9.57 -13.36 -8.94
N LYS A 112 10.49 -13.04 -9.86
CA LYS A 112 10.79 -11.66 -10.26
C LYS A 112 9.55 -10.95 -10.81
N LYS A 113 8.77 -11.61 -11.66
CA LYS A 113 7.53 -11.05 -12.22
C LYS A 113 6.51 -10.74 -11.12
N LEU A 114 6.17 -11.73 -10.30
CA LEU A 114 5.16 -11.57 -9.23
C LEU A 114 5.59 -10.54 -8.18
N HIS A 115 6.88 -10.53 -7.81
CA HIS A 115 7.42 -9.54 -6.90
C HIS A 115 7.35 -8.12 -7.51
N LEU A 116 7.78 -7.94 -8.76
CA LEU A 116 7.66 -6.65 -9.44
C LEU A 116 6.20 -6.20 -9.51
N THR A 117 5.27 -7.09 -9.83
CA THR A 117 3.83 -6.79 -9.79
C THR A 117 3.40 -6.26 -8.43
N SER A 118 3.80 -6.90 -7.32
CA SER A 118 3.48 -6.40 -5.98
C SER A 118 4.06 -5.00 -5.70
N VAL A 119 5.28 -4.71 -6.17
CA VAL A 119 5.91 -3.39 -6.02
C VAL A 119 5.17 -2.33 -6.84
N LEU A 120 4.79 -2.64 -8.09
CA LEU A 120 4.01 -1.72 -8.93
C LEU A 120 2.63 -1.44 -8.32
N LEU A 121 1.96 -2.44 -7.76
CA LEU A 121 0.69 -2.24 -7.05
C LEU A 121 0.87 -1.37 -5.80
N MET A 122 1.96 -1.55 -5.05
CA MET A 122 2.29 -0.65 -3.94
C MET A 122 2.54 0.79 -4.41
N LEU A 123 3.20 0.99 -5.56
CA LEU A 123 3.38 2.31 -6.15
C LEU A 123 2.04 2.94 -6.56
N VAL A 124 1.09 2.16 -7.10
CA VAL A 124 -0.27 2.66 -7.35
C VAL A 124 -0.92 3.17 -6.08
N ILE A 125 -0.83 2.43 -4.96
CA ILE A 125 -1.34 2.88 -3.66
C ILE A 125 -0.66 4.17 -3.22
N ALA A 126 0.67 4.24 -3.32
CA ALA A 126 1.44 5.44 -2.95
C ALA A 126 1.06 6.66 -3.80
N THR A 127 0.92 6.50 -5.12
CA THR A 127 0.48 7.56 -6.02
C THR A 127 -0.94 8.02 -5.70
N THR A 128 -1.87 7.08 -5.46
CA THR A 128 -3.23 7.41 -5.02
C THR A 128 -3.22 8.22 -3.72
N ASN A 129 -2.46 7.80 -2.71
CA ASN A 129 -2.35 8.52 -1.45
C ASN A 129 -1.84 9.95 -1.67
N PHE A 130 -0.80 10.09 -2.49
CA PHE A 130 -0.26 11.40 -2.84
C PHE A 130 -1.31 12.29 -3.52
N LEU A 131 -2.07 11.75 -4.48
CA LEU A 131 -3.15 12.50 -5.15
C LEU A 131 -4.26 12.90 -4.16
N VAL A 132 -4.64 12.01 -3.24
CA VAL A 132 -5.63 12.30 -2.18
C VAL A 132 -5.14 13.36 -1.20
N LEU A 133 -3.83 13.50 -0.98
CA LEU A 133 -3.26 14.56 -0.16
C LEU A 133 -3.31 15.94 -0.82
N LEU A 134 -3.47 16.01 -2.15
CA LEU A 134 -3.46 17.25 -2.93
C LEU A 134 -4.86 17.82 -3.20
N ILE A 135 -5.93 17.08 -2.89
CA ILE A 135 -7.33 17.43 -3.17
C ILE A 135 -8.16 17.49 -1.90
#